data_AF-A0A120FDV1-F1
#
_entry.id   AF-A0A120FDV1-F1
#
_cell.length_a   1.000
_cell.length_b   1.000
_cell.length_c   1.000
_cell.angle_alpha   90.00
_cell.angle_beta   90.00
_cell.angle_gamma   90.00
#
_symmetry.space_group_name_H-M   'P 1'
#
loop_
_entity.id
_entity.type
_entity.pdbx_description
1 polymer ?
#
loop_
_entity_poly.entity_id
_entity_poly.type
_entity_poly.pdbx_seq_one_letter_code
_entity_poly.pdbx_strand_id
1 'polypeptide(L)'
;MTRQQTSQRSDIHGRITDTIIAALEQGVRPWTQPWHSAYPSDPVSRPLRFNGAPYSGINVILLWSEAITRGFASSTWMTFRQALELGGAVRKGESGTTVVFASSIIRTETADGGDDVERSIPFMKAYTVFNADQIDGLDARVQPTASLSDPFDRIGEAGRFFANTGAMIRHGGTSAYYAA
;
A
#
# COMPACT_ATOMS: atom_id res chain seq x y z
N MET A 1 19.31 -30.28 -6.34
CA MET A 1 18.02 -29.54 -6.45
C MET A 1 18.30 -28.04 -6.32
N THR A 2 17.41 -27.19 -6.85
CA THR A 2 17.32 -25.72 -6.65
C THR A 2 17.82 -24.83 -7.81
N ARG A 3 16.91 -24.56 -8.76
CA ARG A 3 16.91 -23.35 -9.61
C ARG A 3 15.48 -23.02 -10.06
N GLN A 4 14.59 -22.75 -9.11
CA GLN A 4 13.21 -22.29 -9.40
C GLN A 4 12.86 -20.95 -8.73
N GLN A 5 13.75 -20.41 -7.89
CA GLN A 5 13.44 -19.22 -7.08
C GLN A 5 13.68 -17.90 -7.83
N THR A 6 14.59 -17.89 -8.81
CA THR A 6 14.92 -16.71 -9.62
C THR A 6 13.80 -16.32 -10.57
N SER A 7 13.13 -17.30 -11.20
CA SER A 7 12.03 -17.05 -12.15
C SER A 7 10.79 -16.46 -11.48
N GLN A 8 10.45 -16.96 -10.28
CA GLN A 8 9.30 -16.48 -9.51
C GLN A 8 9.48 -15.04 -9.00
N ARG A 9 10.71 -14.62 -8.64
CA ARG A 9 10.98 -13.22 -8.27
C ARG A 9 10.90 -12.30 -9.47
N SER A 10 11.52 -12.67 -10.60
CA SER A 10 11.42 -11.89 -11.83
C SER A 10 9.98 -11.74 -12.29
N ASP A 11 9.15 -12.77 -12.07
CA ASP A 11 7.73 -12.77 -12.41
C ASP A 11 6.91 -11.76 -11.59
N ILE A 12 7.12 -11.69 -10.26
CA ILE A 12 6.43 -10.70 -9.40
C ILE A 12 6.79 -9.26 -9.80
N HIS A 13 8.08 -8.98 -10.02
CA HIS A 13 8.53 -7.67 -10.44
C HIS A 13 8.02 -7.29 -11.82
N GLY A 14 8.07 -8.23 -12.78
CA GLY A 14 7.54 -8.05 -14.13
C GLY A 14 6.07 -7.72 -14.11
N ARG A 15 5.26 -8.56 -13.45
CA ARG A 15 3.80 -8.36 -13.37
C ARG A 15 3.40 -6.99 -12.80
N ILE A 16 4.06 -6.54 -11.73
CA ILE A 16 3.77 -5.22 -11.15
C ILE A 16 4.16 -4.11 -12.12
N THR A 17 5.33 -4.24 -12.76
CA THR A 17 5.82 -3.27 -13.72
C THR A 17 4.88 -3.16 -14.92
N ASP A 18 4.47 -4.28 -15.49
CA ASP A 18 3.53 -4.36 -16.61
C ASP A 18 2.16 -3.74 -16.25
N THR A 19 1.70 -3.96 -15.02
CA THR A 19 0.46 -3.34 -14.51
C THR A 19 0.58 -1.81 -14.49
N ILE A 20 1.72 -1.28 -14.04
CA ILE A 20 1.97 0.17 -14.02
C ILE A 20 2.08 0.72 -15.44
N ILE A 21 2.80 0.03 -16.33
CA ILE A 21 2.95 0.42 -17.73
C ILE A 21 1.57 0.48 -18.40
N ALA A 22 0.75 -0.55 -18.24
CA ALA A 22 -0.60 -0.59 -18.83
C ALA A 22 -1.47 0.58 -18.33
N ALA A 23 -1.38 0.97 -17.06
CA ALA A 23 -2.08 2.13 -16.53
C ALA A 23 -1.58 3.44 -17.17
N LEU A 24 -0.26 3.59 -17.31
CA LEU A 24 0.36 4.76 -17.95
C LEU A 24 -0.01 4.89 -19.43
N GLU A 25 -0.07 3.77 -20.16
CA GLU A 25 -0.50 3.73 -21.55
C GLU A 25 -1.96 4.17 -21.73
N GLN A 26 -2.80 3.98 -20.72
CA GLN A 26 -4.18 4.48 -20.66
C GLN A 26 -4.26 5.96 -20.23
N GLY A 27 -3.11 6.63 -20.04
CA GLY A 27 -3.04 8.01 -19.56
C GLY A 27 -3.28 8.18 -18.07
N VAL A 28 -3.45 7.08 -17.33
CA VAL A 28 -3.64 7.10 -15.88
C VAL A 28 -2.29 7.04 -15.20
N ARG A 29 -2.01 8.00 -14.32
CA ARG A 29 -0.83 7.94 -13.45
C ARG A 29 -1.26 7.37 -12.10
N PRO A 30 -0.89 6.11 -11.75
CA PRO A 30 -1.40 5.44 -10.56
C PRO A 30 -1.07 6.16 -9.23
N TRP A 31 -0.07 7.02 -9.24
CA TRP A 31 0.36 7.83 -8.09
C TRP A 31 -0.19 9.27 -8.09
N THR A 32 -0.93 9.68 -9.13
CA THR A 32 -1.41 11.07 -9.31
C THR A 32 -2.93 11.20 -9.17
N GLN A 33 -3.69 10.11 -8.95
CA GLN A 33 -5.15 10.16 -8.85
C GLN A 33 -5.76 9.32 -7.69
N PRO A 34 -6.85 9.79 -7.03
CA PRO A 34 -7.36 11.16 -7.03
C PRO A 34 -7.54 11.73 -5.62
N TRP A 35 -7.11 12.99 -5.48
CA TRP A 35 -7.69 13.98 -4.55
C TRP A 35 -9.10 14.44 -4.97
N HIS A 36 -9.72 13.69 -5.90
CA HIS A 36 -11.09 13.80 -6.37
C HIS A 36 -11.70 12.39 -6.41
N SER A 37 -11.91 11.77 -5.26
CA SER A 37 -12.96 10.76 -5.19
C SER A 37 -14.29 11.47 -5.45
N ALA A 38 -15.30 10.75 -5.93
CA ALA A 38 -16.68 11.23 -6.04
C ALA A 38 -17.29 11.66 -4.68
N TYR A 39 -16.53 11.49 -3.58
CA TYR A 39 -16.86 11.86 -2.22
C TYR A 39 -15.81 12.85 -1.69
N PRO A 40 -15.92 14.15 -2.02
CA PRO A 40 -15.00 15.21 -1.58
C PRO A 40 -14.90 15.37 -0.04
N SER A 41 -15.67 14.60 0.72
CA SER A 41 -15.77 14.62 2.18
C SER A 41 -14.95 13.55 2.90
N ASP A 42 -14.34 12.57 2.22
CA ASP A 42 -13.51 11.56 2.90
C ASP A 42 -12.02 11.89 2.74
N PRO A 43 -11.25 11.98 3.85
CA PRO A 43 -9.83 12.23 3.76
C PRO A 43 -9.14 11.05 3.07
N VAL A 44 -8.28 11.39 2.11
CA VAL A 44 -7.45 10.41 1.40
C VAL A 44 -6.47 9.77 2.39
N SER A 45 -6.84 8.61 2.90
CA SER A 45 -5.99 7.81 3.78
C SER A 45 -5.18 6.79 2.98
N ARG A 46 -4.05 6.37 3.54
CA ARG A 46 -3.31 5.21 3.02
C ARG A 46 -4.22 3.98 3.13
N PRO A 47 -4.16 3.04 2.18
CA PRO A 47 -4.81 1.75 2.34
C PRO A 47 -4.37 1.13 3.65
N LEU A 48 -5.32 0.58 4.39
CA LEU A 48 -5.11 0.00 5.71
C LEU A 48 -5.22 -1.51 5.63
N ARG A 49 -4.44 -2.20 6.46
CA ARG A 49 -4.62 -3.63 6.74
C ARG A 49 -5.84 -3.81 7.65
N PHE A 50 -6.33 -5.05 7.76
CA PHE A 50 -7.43 -5.42 8.68
C PHE A 50 -7.26 -4.95 10.13
N ASN A 51 -6.02 -4.72 10.58
CA ASN A 51 -5.68 -4.25 11.92
C ASN A 51 -5.45 -2.72 12.01
N GLY A 52 -5.79 -1.96 10.98
CA GLY A 52 -5.61 -0.51 10.92
C GLY A 52 -4.19 -0.05 10.58
N ALA A 53 -3.21 -0.94 10.47
CA ALA A 53 -1.86 -0.56 10.09
C ALA A 53 -1.79 -0.15 8.60
N PRO A 54 -1.18 1.01 8.26
CA PRO A 54 -1.12 1.47 6.88
C PRO A 54 -0.19 0.59 6.04
N TYR A 55 -0.56 0.37 4.78
CA TYR A 55 0.35 -0.17 3.77
C TYR A 55 1.45 0.85 3.43
N SER A 56 2.56 0.35 2.88
CA SER A 56 3.74 1.13 2.53
C SER A 56 4.27 0.74 1.14
N GLY A 57 5.06 1.66 0.55
CA GLY A 57 5.71 1.45 -0.74
C GLY A 57 4.73 1.18 -1.87
N ILE A 58 5.09 0.24 -2.74
CA ILE A 58 4.33 -0.05 -3.97
C ILE A 58 2.89 -0.52 -3.72
N ASN A 59 2.64 -1.15 -2.57
CA ASN A 59 1.28 -1.60 -2.22
C ASN A 59 0.29 -0.44 -2.08
N VAL A 60 0.76 0.76 -1.72
CA VAL A 60 -0.12 1.94 -1.65
C VAL A 60 -0.67 2.25 -3.04
N ILE A 61 0.21 2.27 -4.03
CA ILE A 61 -0.14 2.59 -5.42
C ILE A 61 -1.05 1.50 -6.00
N LEU A 62 -0.72 0.23 -5.79
CA LEU A 62 -1.51 -0.89 -6.30
C LEU A 62 -2.94 -0.89 -5.74
N LEU A 63 -3.08 -0.69 -4.43
CA LEU A 63 -4.39 -0.73 -3.77
C LEU A 63 -5.22 0.52 -4.05
N TRP A 64 -4.60 1.70 -4.17
CA TRP A 64 -5.32 2.89 -4.65
C TRP A 64 -5.83 2.71 -6.07
N SER A 65 -4.96 2.26 -6.99
CA SER A 65 -5.33 2.00 -8.38
C SER A 65 -6.52 1.04 -8.49
N GLU A 66 -6.51 -0.04 -7.71
CA GLU A 66 -7.63 -0.99 -7.67
C GLU A 66 -8.89 -0.34 -7.09
N ALA A 67 -8.81 0.34 -5.94
CA ALA A 67 -9.95 0.99 -5.30
C ALA A 67 -10.67 1.92 -6.27
N ILE A 68 -9.93 2.72 -7.03
CA ILE A 68 -10.48 3.65 -8.00
C ILE A 68 -11.13 2.91 -9.16
N THR A 69 -10.40 1.96 -9.75
CA THR A 69 -10.86 1.20 -10.93
C THR A 69 -12.16 0.46 -10.65
N ARG A 70 -12.33 -0.01 -9.41
CA ARG A 70 -13.48 -0.80 -8.99
C ARG A 70 -14.52 -0.03 -8.16
N GLY A 71 -14.25 1.24 -7.86
CA GLY A 71 -15.15 2.10 -7.09
C GLY A 71 -15.31 1.71 -5.63
N PHE A 72 -14.26 1.17 -4.99
CA PHE A 72 -14.28 0.87 -3.55
C PHE A 72 -14.19 2.14 -2.72
N ALA A 73 -15.07 2.24 -1.72
CA ALA A 73 -15.11 3.29 -0.72
C ALA A 73 -14.22 2.99 0.49
N SER A 74 -14.14 1.72 0.91
CA SER A 74 -13.33 1.36 2.08
C SER A 74 -11.83 1.47 1.79
N SER A 75 -11.08 2.05 2.73
CA SER A 75 -9.61 2.01 2.71
C SER A 75 -9.04 0.68 3.20
N THR A 76 -9.87 -0.21 3.75
CA THR A 76 -9.40 -1.40 4.47
C THR A 76 -9.31 -2.63 3.56
N TRP A 77 -8.18 -3.33 3.62
CA TRP A 77 -7.87 -4.51 2.83
C TRP A 77 -7.41 -5.66 3.71
N MET A 78 -7.80 -6.87 3.34
CA MET A 78 -7.47 -8.07 4.10
C MET A 78 -7.40 -9.31 3.23
N THR A 79 -6.67 -10.33 3.68
CA THR A 79 -6.64 -11.62 3.00
C THR A 79 -7.96 -12.37 3.19
N PHE A 80 -8.23 -13.34 2.31
CA PHE A 80 -9.40 -14.21 2.42
C PHE A 80 -9.52 -14.89 3.80
N ARG A 81 -8.40 -15.36 4.36
CA ARG A 81 -8.37 -16.00 5.68
C ARG A 81 -8.75 -15.03 6.79
N GLN A 82 -8.23 -13.80 6.73
CA GLN A 82 -8.57 -12.75 7.69
C GLN A 82 -10.05 -12.37 7.62
N ALA A 83 -10.62 -12.32 6.41
CA ALA A 83 -12.06 -12.08 6.24
C ALA A 83 -12.88 -13.14 6.98
N LEU A 84 -12.55 -14.43 6.80
CA LEU A 84 -13.21 -15.54 7.49
C LEU A 84 -13.02 -15.50 9.01
N GLU A 85 -11.82 -15.18 9.49
CA GLU A 85 -11.53 -15.04 10.93
C GLU A 85 -12.35 -13.92 11.58
N LEU A 86 -12.68 -12.88 10.81
CA LEU A 86 -13.55 -11.78 11.24
C LEU A 86 -15.04 -12.06 11.04
N GLY A 87 -15.42 -13.29 10.69
CA GLY A 87 -16.82 -13.69 10.45
C GLY A 87 -17.39 -13.22 9.11
N GLY A 88 -16.58 -12.61 8.25
CA GLY A 88 -16.97 -12.15 6.94
C GLY A 88 -16.77 -13.21 5.85
N ALA A 89 -17.46 -13.03 4.72
CA ALA A 89 -17.32 -13.87 3.54
C ALA A 89 -17.13 -13.00 2.29
N VAL A 90 -16.03 -13.23 1.56
CA VAL A 90 -15.82 -12.62 0.25
C VAL A 90 -16.95 -13.08 -0.69
N ARG A 91 -17.64 -12.13 -1.32
CA ARG A 91 -18.76 -12.44 -2.22
C ARG A 91 -18.30 -13.31 -3.39
N LYS A 92 -19.18 -14.22 -3.82
CA LYS A 92 -18.89 -15.12 -4.94
C LYS A 92 -18.67 -14.31 -6.23
N GLY A 93 -17.56 -14.59 -6.92
CA GLY A 93 -17.19 -13.93 -8.17
C GLY A 93 -16.28 -12.71 -7.99
N GLU A 94 -16.03 -12.27 -6.76
CA GLU A 94 -15.06 -11.21 -6.47
C GLU A 94 -13.62 -11.68 -6.75
N SER A 95 -12.85 -10.86 -7.46
CA SER A 95 -11.40 -11.04 -7.63
C SER A 95 -10.64 -10.25 -6.56
N GLY A 96 -9.52 -10.81 -6.11
CA GLY A 96 -8.63 -10.14 -5.16
C GLY A 96 -7.48 -9.42 -5.85
N THR A 97 -6.86 -8.50 -5.13
CA THR A 97 -5.75 -7.66 -5.57
C THR A 97 -4.43 -8.20 -5.03
N THR A 98 -3.38 -8.18 -5.85
CA THR A 98 -2.06 -8.66 -5.43
C THR A 98 -1.28 -7.56 -4.71
N VAL A 99 -0.74 -7.89 -3.54
CA VAL A 99 0.20 -7.06 -2.77
C VAL A 99 1.49 -7.82 -2.53
N VAL A 100 2.59 -7.11 -2.33
CA VAL A 100 3.92 -7.70 -2.10
C VAL A 100 4.44 -7.43 -0.69
N PHE A 101 5.10 -8.44 -0.14
CA PHE A 101 5.82 -8.36 1.11
C PHE A 101 7.27 -8.74 0.88
N ALA A 102 8.19 -7.84 1.23
CA ALA A 102 9.61 -8.08 1.18
C ALA A 102 10.19 -8.09 2.60
N SER A 103 11.02 -9.08 2.91
CA SER A 103 11.74 -9.21 4.18
C SER A 103 12.98 -10.08 3.95
N SER A 104 13.83 -10.25 4.96
CA SER A 104 14.90 -11.26 4.97
C SER A 104 14.61 -12.38 5.96
N ILE A 105 15.21 -13.54 5.75
CA ILE A 105 15.26 -14.68 6.69
C ILE A 105 16.73 -14.92 7.01
N ILE A 106 17.05 -15.10 8.30
CA ILE A 106 18.39 -15.49 8.73
C ILE A 106 18.50 -17.01 8.61
N ARG A 107 19.57 -17.49 7.94
CA ARG A 107 19.95 -18.90 7.88
C ARG A 107 21.36 -19.06 8.42
N THR A 108 21.53 -20.01 9.32
CA THR A 108 22.84 -20.48 9.75
C THR A 108 23.33 -21.52 8.75
N GLU A 109 24.47 -21.26 8.13
CA GLU A 109 25.16 -22.19 7.22
C GLU A 109 26.54 -22.49 7.81
N THR A 110 26.90 -23.76 7.93
CA THR A 110 28.24 -24.17 8.33
C THR A 110 29.20 -23.90 7.17
N ALA A 111 30.18 -23.02 7.38
CA ALA A 111 31.21 -22.72 6.40
C ALA A 111 32.14 -23.93 6.20
N ASP A 112 32.90 -23.93 5.11
CA ASP A 112 33.86 -25.01 4.77
C ASP A 112 34.95 -25.23 5.86
N GLY A 113 35.08 -24.29 6.81
CA GLY A 113 35.96 -24.38 7.98
C GLY A 113 35.33 -24.97 9.25
N GLY A 114 34.04 -25.34 9.24
CA GLY A 114 33.33 -25.87 10.41
C GLY A 114 32.68 -24.81 11.31
N ASP A 115 32.87 -23.53 11.02
CA ASP A 115 32.24 -22.43 11.73
C ASP A 115 30.83 -22.14 11.19
N ASP A 116 29.87 -21.96 12.09
CA ASP A 116 28.51 -21.55 11.73
C ASP A 116 28.46 -20.06 11.41
N VAL A 117 28.01 -19.73 10.20
CA VAL A 117 27.86 -18.35 9.72
C VAL A 117 26.39 -18.03 9.50
N GLU A 118 25.90 -16.98 10.15
CA GLU A 118 24.57 -16.45 9.89
C GLU A 118 24.55 -15.62 8.61
N ARG A 119 23.65 -15.98 7.69
CA ARG A 119 23.41 -15.25 6.44
C ARG A 119 21.97 -14.76 6.36
N SER A 120 21.81 -13.47 6.06
CA SER A 120 20.52 -12.85 5.81
C SER A 120 20.14 -13.03 4.33
N ILE A 121 19.07 -13.79 4.06
CA ILE A 121 18.59 -14.09 2.72
C ILE A 121 17.34 -13.25 2.46
N PRO A 122 17.38 -12.23 1.56
CA PRO A 122 16.20 -11.45 1.21
C PRO A 122 15.21 -12.31 0.43
N PHE A 123 13.92 -12.10 0.65
CA PHE A 123 12.82 -12.73 -0.07
C PHE A 123 11.68 -11.75 -0.32
N MET A 124 10.86 -12.07 -1.31
CA MET A 124 9.62 -11.38 -1.62
C MET A 124 8.50 -12.41 -1.79
N LYS A 125 7.32 -12.09 -1.28
CA LYS A 125 6.10 -12.90 -1.40
C LYS A 125 4.96 -12.03 -1.91
N ALA A 126 4.16 -12.59 -2.82
CA ALA A 126 2.90 -12.01 -3.22
C ALA A 126 1.77 -12.57 -2.35
N TYR A 127 0.82 -11.72 -1.97
CA TYR A 127 -0.41 -12.09 -1.29
C TYR A 127 -1.60 -11.53 -2.05
N THR A 128 -2.73 -12.23 -1.99
CA THR A 128 -4.01 -11.73 -2.50
C THR A 128 -4.83 -11.16 -1.35
N VAL A 129 -5.27 -9.92 -1.50
CA VAL A 129 -6.13 -9.21 -0.55
C VAL A 129 -7.42 -8.78 -1.23
N PHE A 130 -8.45 -8.56 -0.42
CA PHE A 130 -9.77 -8.12 -0.82
C PHE A 130 -10.08 -6.84 -0.05
N ASN A 131 -10.72 -5.89 -0.71
CA ASN A 131 -11.25 -4.71 -0.07
C ASN A 131 -12.41 -5.09 0.85
N ALA A 132 -12.61 -4.37 1.95
CA ALA A 132 -13.74 -4.62 2.85
C ALA A 132 -15.09 -4.54 2.13
N ASP A 133 -15.22 -3.72 1.08
CA ASP A 133 -16.44 -3.60 0.30
C ASP A 133 -16.78 -4.89 -0.46
N GLN A 134 -15.83 -5.81 -0.65
CA GLN A 134 -16.01 -7.11 -1.31
C GLN A 134 -16.51 -8.21 -0.36
N ILE A 135 -16.62 -7.92 0.93
CA ILE A 135 -16.80 -8.91 1.98
C ILE A 135 -18.10 -8.61 2.73
N ASP A 136 -19.02 -9.57 2.74
CA ASP A 136 -20.26 -9.47 3.50
C ASP A 136 -20.03 -9.95 4.94
N GLY A 137 -20.77 -9.40 5.90
CA GLY A 137 -20.72 -9.83 7.31
C GLY A 137 -19.56 -9.28 8.14
N LEU A 138 -18.79 -8.31 7.62
CA LEU A 138 -17.77 -7.62 8.40
C LEU A 138 -18.39 -6.66 9.43
N ASP A 139 -17.81 -6.65 10.63
CA ASP A 139 -18.15 -5.68 11.67
C ASP A 139 -17.87 -4.23 11.22
N ALA A 140 -18.71 -3.29 11.64
CA ALA A 140 -18.58 -1.86 11.34
C ALA A 140 -17.24 -1.23 11.76
N ARG A 141 -16.46 -1.90 12.64
CA ARG A 141 -15.12 -1.46 13.09
C ARG A 141 -14.07 -1.44 11.98
N VAL A 142 -14.34 -2.08 10.85
CA VAL A 142 -13.43 -2.15 9.70
C VAL A 142 -13.57 -0.93 8.77
N GLN A 143 -14.60 -0.10 8.98
CA GLN A 143 -14.86 1.11 8.19
C GLN A 143 -14.35 2.34 8.96
N PRO A 144 -13.23 2.97 8.55
CA PRO A 144 -12.80 4.21 9.16
C PRO A 144 -13.66 5.35 8.62
N THR A 145 -14.58 5.86 9.43
CA THR A 145 -15.16 7.20 9.22
C THR A 145 -14.15 8.23 9.67
N ALA A 146 -13.44 8.83 8.72
CA ALA A 146 -12.53 9.90 9.07
C ALA A 146 -13.27 11.24 8.94
N SER A 147 -13.53 11.89 10.08
CA SER A 147 -14.13 13.23 10.09
C SER A 147 -13.12 14.23 9.56
N LEU A 148 -13.48 14.99 8.53
CA LEU A 148 -12.67 16.12 8.11
C LEU A 148 -12.61 17.17 9.22
N SER A 149 -11.41 17.44 9.71
CA SER A 149 -11.13 18.57 10.61
C SER A 149 -11.31 19.91 9.89
N ASP A 150 -11.56 20.96 10.69
CA ASP A 150 -11.74 22.32 10.18
C ASP A 150 -10.54 22.74 9.29
N PRO A 151 -10.77 23.45 8.17
CA PRO A 151 -9.69 23.90 7.29
C PRO A 151 -8.58 24.70 7.98
N PHE A 152 -8.89 25.53 8.97
CA PHE A 152 -7.91 26.35 9.68
C PHE A 152 -7.02 25.52 10.60
N ASP A 153 -7.59 24.53 11.29
CA ASP A 153 -6.83 23.59 12.10
C ASP A 153 -5.81 22.82 11.24
N ARG A 154 -6.22 22.39 10.05
CA ARG A 154 -5.34 21.69 9.09
C ARG A 154 -4.16 22.55 8.62
N ILE A 155 -4.37 23.85 8.39
CA ILE A 155 -3.29 24.77 8.00
C ILE A 155 -2.30 24.94 9.17
N GLY A 156 -2.80 25.08 10.39
CA GLY A 156 -1.98 25.18 11.59
C GLY A 156 -1.13 23.92 11.82
N GLU A 157 -1.74 22.73 11.70
CA GLU A 157 -1.03 21.45 11.79
C GLU A 157 0.04 21.29 10.70
N ALA A 158 -0.27 21.68 9.46
CA ALA A 158 0.69 21.65 8.36
C ALA A 158 1.88 22.59 8.61
N GLY A 159 1.64 23.81 9.11
CA GLY A 159 2.70 24.74 9.46
C GLY A 159 3.64 24.17 10.53
N ARG A 160 3.08 23.55 11.58
CA ARG A 160 3.86 22.88 12.63
C ARG A 160 4.65 21.69 12.10
N PHE A 161 4.05 20.89 11.21
CA PHE A 161 4.74 19.79 10.54
C PHE A 161 5.97 20.30 9.79
N PHE A 162 5.82 21.32 8.94
CA PHE A 162 6.93 21.88 8.17
C PHE A 162 8.03 22.46 9.06
N ALA A 163 7.69 23.19 10.11
CA ALA A 163 8.67 23.69 11.07
C ALA A 163 9.50 22.56 11.71
N ASN A 164 8.86 21.42 12.02
CA ASN A 164 9.50 20.25 12.62
C ASN A 164 10.33 19.41 11.63
N THR A 165 10.22 19.64 10.32
CA THR A 165 11.09 18.95 9.33
C THR A 165 12.55 19.40 9.43
N GLY A 166 12.81 20.57 10.01
CA GLY A 166 14.13 21.21 9.99
C GLY A 166 14.55 21.74 8.62
N ALA A 167 13.68 21.67 7.61
CA ALA A 167 13.96 22.23 6.30
C ALA A 167 14.03 23.77 6.37
N MET A 168 15.03 24.35 5.70
CA MET A 168 15.12 25.81 5.55
C MET A 168 14.13 26.27 4.48
N ILE A 169 12.99 26.78 4.92
CA ILE A 169 11.92 27.28 4.04
C ILE A 169 12.11 28.78 3.87
N ARG A 170 12.33 29.21 2.62
CA ARG A 170 12.46 30.64 2.25
C ARG A 170 11.30 31.03 1.35
N HIS A 171 10.67 32.16 1.65
CA HIS A 171 9.58 32.71 0.84
C HIS A 171 10.11 33.84 -0.04
N GLY A 172 9.80 33.79 -1.34
CA GLY A 172 10.19 34.78 -2.34
C GLY A 172 10.05 34.23 -3.76
N GLY A 173 10.22 35.10 -4.78
CA GLY A 173 10.13 34.70 -6.19
C GLY A 173 8.70 34.38 -6.65
N THR A 174 8.57 33.69 -7.80
CA THR A 174 7.29 33.38 -8.46
C THR A 174 7.01 31.88 -8.59
N SER A 175 7.88 31.03 -8.07
CA SER A 175 7.80 29.56 -8.24
C SER A 175 8.29 28.83 -6.99
N ALA A 176 7.73 27.65 -6.71
CA ALA A 176 8.20 26.74 -5.67
C ALA A 176 9.19 25.73 -6.25
N TYR A 177 10.30 25.50 -5.56
CA TYR A 177 11.32 24.52 -5.95
C TYR A 177 12.16 24.10 -4.73
N TYR A 178 12.79 22.93 -4.82
CA TYR A 178 13.88 22.56 -3.92
C TYR A 178 15.19 23.16 -4.46
N ALA A 179 15.88 23.94 -3.63
CA ALA A 179 17.21 24.46 -3.91
C ALA A 179 18.25 23.59 -3.19
N ALA A 180 19.21 23.04 -3.94
CA ALA A 180 20.35 22.31 -3.38
C ALA A 180 21.42 23.26 -2.85
#